data_AF-E3L6S0-F1
#
_entry.id   AF-E3L6S0-F1
#
_cell.length_a   1.000
_cell.length_b   1.000
_cell.length_c   1.000
_cell.angle_alpha   90.00
_cell.angle_beta   90.00
_cell.angle_gamma   90.00
#
_symmetry.space_group_name_H-M   'P 1'
#
loop_
_entity.id
_entity.type
_entity.pdbx_description
1 polymer ?
#
loop_
_entity_poly.entity_id
_entity_poly.type
_entity_poly.pdbx_seq_one_letter_code
_entity_poly.pdbx_strand_id
1 'polypeptide(L)'
;MLKTDRNTLRGCLLENIKTSSIHKEIKGPVPNLTKLISHIIKAFFPKEQAFLGASFDPAHVPQSRTRIAYLRLETIRYVFGTEKTNSAQWDLIDPQLEFIRGQSMDYYRAWSELIIQKDDELFGTGQQEFEKLDEEESFLPTHEDVLELQAEHQRDREQHNRHS
;
A
#
# COMPACT_ATOMS: atom_id res chain seq x y z
N MET A 1 -13.00 -8.34 18.01
CA MET A 1 -11.55 -8.42 17.71
C MET A 1 -11.14 -7.50 16.55
N LEU A 2 -11.85 -7.51 15.41
CA LEU A 2 -11.49 -6.75 14.19
C LEU A 2 -11.25 -5.23 14.33
N LYS A 3 -11.97 -4.52 15.21
CA LYS A 3 -11.83 -3.06 15.36
C LYS A 3 -10.48 -2.64 15.94
N THR A 4 -9.96 -3.42 16.90
CA THR A 4 -8.66 -3.14 17.53
C THR A 4 -7.54 -3.35 16.53
N ASP A 5 -7.59 -4.45 15.77
CA ASP A 5 -6.59 -4.78 14.74
C ASP A 5 -6.57 -3.73 13.62
N ARG A 6 -7.75 -3.31 13.13
CA ARG A 6 -7.86 -2.22 12.15
C ARG A 6 -7.25 -0.91 12.67
N ASN A 7 -7.52 -0.55 13.92
CA ASN A 7 -6.92 0.65 14.50
C ASN A 7 -5.39 0.54 14.65
N THR A 8 -4.88 -0.63 15.01
CA THR A 8 -3.42 -0.89 15.06
C THR A 8 -2.80 -0.76 13.68
N LEU A 9 -3.37 -1.40 12.66
CA LEU A 9 -2.88 -1.34 11.28
C LEU A 9 -2.88 0.09 10.77
N ARG A 10 -3.96 0.84 10.99
CA ARG A 10 -4.03 2.26 10.63
C ARG A 10 -2.95 3.08 11.32
N GLY A 11 -2.66 2.80 12.59
CA GLY A 11 -1.57 3.45 13.30
C GLY A 11 -0.23 3.24 12.61
N CYS A 12 0.09 1.99 12.26
CA CYS A 12 1.30 1.65 11.50
C CYS A 12 1.35 2.31 10.12
N LEU A 13 0.24 2.34 9.39
CA LEU A 13 0.15 3.00 8.07
C LEU A 13 0.37 4.51 8.14
N LEU A 14 0.20 5.12 9.32
CA LEU A 14 0.40 6.55 9.58
C LEU A 14 1.75 6.86 10.23
N GLU A 15 2.69 5.91 10.25
CA GLU A 15 4.04 6.12 10.78
C GLU A 15 4.70 7.32 10.07
N ASN A 16 5.10 8.32 10.86
CA ASN A 16 5.67 9.60 10.40
C ASN A 16 4.77 10.44 9.45
N ILE A 17 3.45 10.21 9.46
CA ILE A 17 2.47 11.01 8.72
C ILE A 17 1.65 11.89 9.66
N LYS A 18 1.08 11.30 10.73
CA LYS A 18 0.28 12.02 11.72
C LYS A 18 0.50 11.42 13.11
N THR A 19 0.43 12.27 14.13
CA THR A 19 0.41 11.76 15.50
C THR A 19 -0.84 10.90 15.74
N SER A 20 -0.63 9.78 16.42
CA SER A 20 -1.67 8.83 16.78
C SER A 20 -1.43 8.31 18.18
N SER A 21 -2.36 7.51 18.71
CA SER A 21 -2.16 6.82 19.99
C SER A 21 -0.93 5.91 19.99
N ILE A 22 -0.48 5.47 18.81
CA ILE A 22 0.71 4.63 18.59
C ILE A 22 1.96 5.51 18.37
N HIS A 23 1.83 6.61 17.63
CA HIS A 23 2.94 7.54 17.32
C HIS A 23 2.69 8.90 17.96
N LYS A 24 3.24 9.13 19.15
CA LYS A 24 3.03 10.40 19.89
C LYS A 24 3.77 11.60 19.29
N GLU A 25 4.79 11.35 18.46
CA GLU A 25 5.65 12.34 17.82
C GLU A 25 6.04 11.85 16.42
N ILE A 26 6.18 12.77 15.45
CA ILE A 26 6.71 12.50 14.11
C ILE A 26 8.24 12.62 14.21
N LYS A 27 8.97 11.54 13.90
CA LYS A 27 10.43 11.43 14.18
C LYS A 27 11.28 11.21 12.94
N GLY A 28 10.83 11.68 11.78
CA GLY A 28 11.59 11.62 10.55
C GLY A 28 10.72 11.41 9.32
N PRO A 29 11.31 10.94 8.20
CA PRO A 29 10.60 10.76 6.95
C PRO A 29 9.61 9.59 7.01
N VAL A 30 8.62 9.62 6.12
CA VAL A 30 7.69 8.51 5.89
C VAL A 30 8.50 7.27 5.47
N PRO A 31 8.28 6.10 6.10
CA PRO A 31 9.05 4.90 5.79
C PRO A 31 8.79 4.43 4.35
N ASN A 32 9.84 3.92 3.70
CA ASN A 32 9.65 3.15 2.46
C ASN A 32 8.88 1.85 2.73
N LEU A 33 8.39 1.22 1.67
CA LEU A 33 7.50 0.06 1.78
C LEU A 33 8.10 -1.09 2.61
N THR A 34 9.38 -1.39 2.45
CA THR A 34 10.07 -2.44 3.21
C THR A 34 10.10 -2.14 4.72
N LYS A 35 10.43 -0.89 5.09
CA LYS A 35 10.43 -0.45 6.49
C LYS A 35 9.02 -0.50 7.09
N LEU A 36 8.02 -0.04 6.34
CA LEU A 36 6.62 -0.09 6.77
C LEU A 36 6.13 -1.53 7.01
N ILE A 37 6.39 -2.45 6.08
CA ILE A 37 5.99 -3.86 6.26
C ILE A 37 6.66 -4.45 7.51
N SER A 38 7.95 -4.17 7.69
CA SER A 38 8.69 -4.60 8.88
C SER A 38 8.07 -4.03 10.16
N HIS A 39 7.62 -2.78 10.14
CA HIS A 39 6.94 -2.13 11.26
C HIS A 39 5.58 -2.79 11.57
N ILE A 40 4.76 -3.06 10.55
CA ILE A 40 3.46 -3.75 10.71
C ILE A 40 3.66 -5.13 11.33
N ILE A 41 4.61 -5.92 10.82
CA ILE A 41 4.88 -7.26 11.36
C ILE A 41 5.27 -7.19 12.83
N LYS A 42 6.10 -6.22 13.20
CA LYS A 42 6.50 -6.01 14.60
C LYS A 42 5.31 -5.70 15.51
N ALA A 43 4.35 -4.91 15.03
CA ALA A 43 3.17 -4.54 15.80
C ALA A 43 2.18 -5.70 16.00
N PHE A 44 1.99 -6.56 14.99
CA PHE A 44 1.02 -7.65 15.03
C PHE A 44 1.57 -8.97 15.55
N PHE A 45 2.87 -9.22 15.38
CA PHE A 45 3.52 -10.49 15.70
C PHE A 45 4.74 -10.29 16.61
N PRO A 46 4.57 -9.66 17.79
CA PRO A 46 5.70 -9.32 18.67
C PRO A 46 6.40 -10.56 19.24
N LYS A 47 5.69 -11.70 19.38
CA LYS A 47 6.24 -12.94 19.95
C LYS A 47 6.84 -13.84 18.88
N GLU A 48 6.26 -13.84 17.70
CA GLU A 48 6.66 -14.65 16.56
C GLU A 48 7.89 -14.07 15.86
N GLN A 49 8.29 -12.83 16.13
CA GLN A 49 9.59 -12.30 15.69
C GLN A 49 10.78 -13.18 16.13
N ALA A 50 10.71 -13.79 17.32
CA ALA A 50 11.74 -14.70 17.81
C ALA A 50 11.76 -16.03 17.03
N PHE A 51 10.64 -16.40 16.39
CA PHE A 51 10.46 -17.66 15.66
C PHE A 51 10.62 -17.49 14.14
N LEU A 52 10.13 -16.38 13.59
CA LEU A 52 10.19 -16.03 12.18
C LEU A 52 11.49 -15.33 11.80
N GLY A 53 12.18 -14.69 12.75
CA GLY A 53 13.54 -14.15 12.61
C GLY A 53 13.87 -13.63 11.20
N ALA A 54 14.86 -14.26 10.55
CA ALA A 54 15.35 -13.97 9.20
C ALA A 54 14.59 -14.72 8.06
N SER A 55 13.55 -15.49 8.37
CA SER A 55 12.80 -16.33 7.42
C SER A 55 11.64 -15.60 6.74
N PHE A 56 11.13 -14.51 7.33
CA PHE A 56 10.12 -13.69 6.69
C PHE A 56 10.81 -12.54 5.96
N ASP A 57 10.94 -12.67 4.65
CA ASP A 57 11.33 -11.56 3.79
C ASP A 57 10.06 -10.89 3.24
N PRO A 58 9.77 -9.63 3.62
CA PRO A 58 8.68 -8.83 3.05
C PRO A 58 8.64 -8.80 1.52
N ALA A 59 9.78 -9.00 0.86
CA ALA A 59 9.89 -9.06 -0.60
C ALA A 59 9.29 -10.35 -1.19
N HIS A 60 9.15 -11.42 -0.40
CA HIS A 60 8.75 -12.74 -0.89
C HIS A 60 7.24 -13.01 -0.92
N VAL A 61 6.39 -12.05 -0.51
CA VAL A 61 4.93 -12.14 -0.72
C VAL A 61 4.44 -10.93 -1.52
N PRO A 62 4.59 -10.94 -2.86
CA PRO A 62 4.24 -9.81 -3.73
C PRO A 62 2.82 -9.29 -3.50
N GLN A 63 1.87 -10.21 -3.26
CA GLN A 63 0.47 -9.86 -3.03
C GLN A 63 0.25 -9.07 -1.73
N SER A 64 0.95 -9.45 -0.65
CA SER A 64 0.89 -8.72 0.62
C SER A 64 1.55 -7.35 0.51
N ARG A 65 2.65 -7.27 -0.25
CA ARG A 65 3.36 -6.01 -0.51
C ARG A 65 2.48 -5.01 -1.27
N THR A 66 1.83 -5.44 -2.35
CA THR A 66 0.87 -4.60 -3.09
C THR A 66 -0.30 -4.15 -2.22
N ARG A 67 -0.88 -5.06 -1.43
CA ARG A 67 -1.98 -4.71 -0.53
C ARG A 67 -1.55 -3.67 0.50
N ILE A 68 -0.36 -3.78 1.08
CA ILE A 68 0.15 -2.81 2.06
C ILE A 68 0.43 -1.45 1.40
N ALA A 69 1.00 -1.43 0.20
CA ALA A 69 1.18 -0.20 -0.58
C ALA A 69 -0.17 0.48 -0.87
N TYR A 70 -1.15 -0.26 -1.39
CA TYR A 70 -2.50 0.25 -1.63
C TYR A 70 -3.14 0.81 -0.35
N LEU A 71 -3.09 0.05 0.75
CA LEU A 71 -3.61 0.50 2.04
C LEU A 71 -2.96 1.80 2.51
N ARG A 72 -1.64 1.97 2.32
CA ARG A 72 -0.94 3.21 2.64
C ARG A 72 -1.45 4.37 1.79
N LEU A 73 -1.48 4.22 0.47
CA LEU A 73 -1.91 5.27 -0.45
C LEU A 73 -3.35 5.72 -0.18
N GLU A 74 -4.26 4.78 0.03
CA GLU A 74 -5.65 5.06 0.40
C GLU A 74 -5.75 5.74 1.77
N THR A 75 -4.92 5.33 2.74
CA THR A 75 -4.85 5.99 4.05
C THR A 75 -4.41 7.44 3.94
N ILE A 76 -3.39 7.71 3.14
CA ILE A 76 -2.86 9.06 2.92
C ILE A 76 -3.89 9.94 2.22
N ARG A 77 -4.49 9.43 1.13
CA ARG A 77 -5.59 10.12 0.42
C ARG A 77 -6.73 10.48 1.38
N TYR A 78 -7.09 9.56 2.26
CA TYR A 78 -8.12 9.80 3.26
C TYR A 78 -7.70 10.83 4.32
N VAL A 79 -6.40 10.91 4.67
CA VAL A 79 -5.88 11.94 5.59
C VAL A 79 -5.93 13.35 4.99
N PHE A 80 -5.68 13.49 3.68
CA PHE A 80 -5.88 14.76 2.97
C PHE A 80 -7.37 15.14 2.82
N GLY A 81 -8.25 14.13 2.76
CA GLY A 81 -9.69 14.33 2.77
C GLY A 81 -10.22 15.02 4.04
N THR A 82 -11.42 15.61 3.93
CA THR A 82 -12.09 16.31 5.05
C THR A 82 -12.73 15.35 6.07
N GLU A 83 -12.71 14.04 5.83
CA GLU A 83 -13.38 13.03 6.64
C GLU A 83 -12.57 12.60 7.86
N LYS A 84 -13.20 12.65 9.05
CA LYS A 84 -12.49 12.57 10.34
C LYS A 84 -12.61 11.23 11.06
N THR A 85 -13.27 10.21 10.51
CA THR A 85 -13.54 8.96 11.26
C THR A 85 -12.74 7.77 10.73
N ASN A 86 -12.24 6.92 11.64
CA ASN A 86 -11.49 5.71 11.27
C ASN A 86 -12.35 4.68 10.53
N SER A 87 -13.67 4.65 10.78
CA SER A 87 -14.57 3.67 10.16
C SER A 87 -14.75 3.92 8.67
N ALA A 88 -14.98 5.17 8.28
CA ALA A 88 -15.25 5.55 6.90
C ALA A 88 -14.07 5.27 5.94
N GLN A 89 -12.84 5.23 6.45
CA GLN A 89 -11.68 4.79 5.66
C GLN A 89 -11.80 3.32 5.21
N TRP A 90 -12.23 2.43 6.12
CA TRP A 90 -12.38 1.01 5.80
C TRP A 90 -13.56 0.74 4.88
N ASP A 91 -14.59 1.58 4.95
CA ASP A 91 -15.75 1.51 4.05
C ASP A 91 -15.37 1.81 2.58
N LEU A 92 -14.20 2.42 2.33
CA LEU A 92 -13.61 2.60 0.99
C LEU A 92 -12.66 1.45 0.60
N ILE A 93 -11.81 1.02 1.55
CA ILE A 93 -10.80 -0.02 1.32
C ILE A 93 -11.43 -1.40 1.08
N ASP A 94 -12.40 -1.79 1.91
CA ASP A 94 -12.96 -3.15 1.89
C ASP A 94 -13.63 -3.46 0.53
N PRO A 95 -14.50 -2.58 -0.04
CA PRO A 95 -15.08 -2.82 -1.36
C PRO A 95 -14.05 -2.87 -2.48
N GLN A 96 -13.01 -2.03 -2.45
CA GLN A 96 -11.98 -2.03 -3.48
C GLN A 96 -11.18 -3.34 -3.47
N LEU A 97 -10.79 -3.82 -2.29
CA LEU A 97 -10.10 -5.11 -2.18
C LEU A 97 -10.98 -6.28 -2.65
N GLU A 98 -12.28 -6.22 -2.41
CA GLU A 98 -13.22 -7.23 -2.90
C GLU A 98 -13.40 -7.16 -4.42
N PHE A 99 -13.49 -5.96 -5.00
CA PHE A 99 -13.48 -5.77 -6.44
C PHE A 99 -12.24 -6.40 -7.07
N ILE A 100 -11.04 -6.10 -6.56
CA ILE A 100 -9.77 -6.64 -7.07
C ILE A 100 -9.72 -8.18 -6.99
N ARG A 101 -10.30 -8.79 -5.94
CA ARG A 101 -10.39 -10.25 -5.82
C ARG A 101 -11.26 -10.90 -6.89
N GLY A 102 -12.26 -10.18 -7.41
CA GLY A 102 -13.12 -10.63 -8.49
C GLY A 102 -12.51 -10.46 -9.89
N GLN A 103 -11.36 -9.80 -10.03
CA GLN A 103 -10.74 -9.50 -11.32
C GLN A 103 -9.85 -10.63 -11.84
N SER A 104 -9.54 -10.54 -13.14
CA SER A 104 -8.58 -11.45 -13.78
C SER A 104 -7.17 -11.29 -13.22
N MET A 105 -6.33 -12.33 -13.37
CA MET A 105 -4.93 -12.25 -12.96
C MET A 105 -4.13 -11.20 -13.75
N ASP A 106 -4.47 -10.94 -15.00
CA ASP A 106 -3.81 -9.92 -15.82
C ASP A 106 -4.17 -8.51 -15.33
N TYR A 107 -5.43 -8.29 -14.95
CA TYR A 107 -5.85 -7.05 -14.29
C TYR A 107 -5.12 -6.85 -12.96
N TYR A 108 -5.07 -7.90 -12.12
CA TYR A 108 -4.38 -7.85 -10.84
C TYR A 108 -2.90 -7.49 -11.00
N ARG A 109 -2.22 -8.03 -12.02
CA ARG A 109 -0.82 -7.72 -12.33
C ARG A 109 -0.63 -6.25 -12.67
N ALA A 110 -1.39 -5.73 -13.63
CA ALA A 110 -1.32 -4.32 -14.03
C ALA A 110 -1.63 -3.39 -12.85
N TRP A 111 -2.69 -3.67 -12.09
CA TRP A 111 -3.01 -2.92 -10.88
C TRP A 111 -1.88 -2.98 -9.84
N SER A 112 -1.30 -4.16 -9.62
CA SER A 112 -0.24 -4.32 -8.63
C SER A 112 1.03 -3.57 -8.99
N GLU A 113 1.33 -3.47 -10.27
CA GLU A 113 2.48 -2.74 -10.79
C GLU A 113 2.31 -1.24 -10.59
N LEU A 114 1.18 -0.69 -11.02
CA LEU A 114 0.87 0.73 -10.85
C LEU A 114 0.89 1.16 -9.37
N ILE A 115 0.32 0.33 -8.48
CA ILE A 115 0.33 0.60 -7.04
C ILE A 115 1.75 0.62 -6.48
N ILE A 116 2.59 -0.36 -6.84
CA ILE A 116 3.96 -0.43 -6.34
C ILE A 116 4.81 0.71 -6.91
N GLN A 117 4.66 1.01 -8.20
CA GLN A 117 5.36 2.13 -8.84
C GLN A 117 5.01 3.44 -8.15
N LYS A 118 3.73 3.73 -7.94
CA LYS A 118 3.29 4.97 -7.29
C LYS A 118 3.80 5.10 -5.86
N ASP A 119 3.77 3.98 -5.13
CA ASP A 119 4.27 3.91 -3.77
C ASP A 119 5.79 4.14 -3.68
N ASP A 120 6.54 3.64 -4.66
CA ASP A 120 7.99 3.82 -4.76
C ASP A 120 8.37 5.23 -5.23
N GLU A 121 7.63 5.82 -6.16
CA GLU A 121 7.80 7.23 -6.60
C GLU A 121 7.69 8.20 -5.41
N LEU A 122 6.71 7.98 -4.53
CA LEU A 122 6.48 8.85 -3.37
C LEU A 122 7.42 8.56 -2.19
N PHE A 123 7.72 7.28 -1.92
CA PHE A 123 8.35 6.89 -0.65
C PHE A 123 9.56 5.98 -0.78
N GLY A 124 9.95 5.58 -1.98
CA GLY A 124 11.03 4.61 -2.25
C GLY A 124 12.37 5.04 -1.66
N THR A 125 12.68 6.33 -1.73
CA THR A 125 13.89 6.93 -1.12
C THR A 125 13.92 6.81 0.41
N GLY A 126 12.75 6.73 1.03
CA GLY A 126 12.57 6.78 2.48
C GLY A 126 13.03 8.10 3.11
N GLN A 127 13.11 9.18 2.32
CA GLN A 127 13.45 10.54 2.77
C GLN A 127 12.27 11.53 2.64
N GLN A 128 11.13 11.08 2.08
CA GLN A 128 9.95 11.92 1.91
C GLN A 128 9.35 12.31 3.26
N GLU A 129 9.17 13.61 3.50
CA GLU A 129 8.40 14.13 4.63
C GLU A 129 6.95 14.33 4.22
N PHE A 130 6.01 14.00 5.11
CA PHE A 130 4.58 14.09 4.81
C PHE A 130 4.14 15.52 4.45
N GLU A 131 4.66 16.54 5.14
CA GLU A 131 4.34 17.95 4.90
C GLU A 131 4.76 18.46 3.51
N LYS A 132 5.62 17.72 2.81
CA LYS A 132 6.10 18.05 1.46
C LYS A 132 5.33 17.32 0.36
N LEU A 133 4.36 16.47 0.71
CA LEU A 133 3.50 15.82 -0.27
C LEU A 133 2.50 16.83 -0.81
N ASP A 134 2.25 16.77 -2.11
CA ASP A 134 1.19 17.56 -2.74
C ASP A 134 -0.16 16.89 -2.47
N GLU A 135 -1.12 17.65 -1.93
CA GLU A 135 -2.47 17.16 -1.64
C GLU A 135 -3.26 16.88 -2.92
N GLU A 136 -2.89 17.54 -4.03
CA GLU A 136 -3.50 17.38 -5.36
C GLU A 136 -2.90 16.19 -6.14
N GLU A 137 -1.87 15.53 -5.61
CA GLU A 137 -1.26 14.35 -6.23
C GLU A 137 -2.27 13.19 -6.28
N SER A 138 -2.42 12.57 -7.46
CA SER A 138 -3.24 11.37 -7.57
C SER A 138 -2.56 10.19 -6.89
N PHE A 139 -2.96 9.83 -5.66
CA PHE A 139 -2.35 8.73 -4.92
C PHE A 139 -2.67 7.32 -5.46
N LEU A 140 -3.68 7.19 -6.33
CA LEU A 140 -4.20 5.89 -6.76
C LEU A 140 -4.37 5.85 -8.28
N PRO A 141 -4.02 4.72 -8.94
CA PRO A 141 -4.32 4.55 -10.34
C PRO A 141 -5.84 4.47 -10.56
N THR A 142 -6.29 5.00 -11.68
CA THR A 142 -7.68 4.88 -12.12
C THR A 142 -7.94 3.49 -12.70
N HIS A 143 -9.22 3.15 -12.89
CA HIS A 143 -9.58 1.92 -13.60
C HIS A 143 -9.07 1.91 -15.05
N GLU A 144 -9.05 3.09 -15.70
CA GLU A 144 -8.57 3.27 -17.06
C GLU A 144 -7.06 3.00 -17.16
N ASP A 145 -6.27 3.53 -16.23
CA ASP A 145 -4.81 3.30 -16.15
C ASP A 145 -4.50 1.79 -16.09
N VAL A 146 -5.27 1.03 -15.29
CA VAL A 146 -5.09 -0.41 -15.15
C VAL A 146 -5.43 -1.15 -16.45
N LEU A 147 -6.52 -0.76 -17.12
CA LEU A 147 -6.91 -1.37 -18.38
C LEU A 147 -5.93 -1.05 -19.51
N GLU A 148 -5.39 0.16 -19.55
CA GLU A 148 -4.37 0.57 -20.52
C GLU A 148 -3.10 -0.27 -20.36
N LEU A 149 -2.56 -0.35 -19.14
CA LEU A 149 -1.38 -1.16 -18.87
C LEU A 149 -1.63 -2.66 -19.10
N GLN A 150 -2.84 -3.16 -18.78
CA GLN A 150 -3.22 -4.53 -19.09
C GLN A 150 -3.20 -4.79 -20.61
N ALA A 151 -3.71 -3.86 -21.41
CA ALA A 151 -3.72 -3.97 -22.87
C ALA A 151 -2.30 -3.88 -23.46
N GLU A 152 -1.41 -3.08 -22.87
CA GLU A 152 0.02 -3.06 -23.21
C GLU A 152 0.68 -4.42 -22.98
N HIS A 153 0.50 -5.00 -21.79
CA HIS A 153 1.00 -6.35 -21.49
C HIS A 153 0.45 -7.43 -22.43
N GLN A 154 -0.77 -7.28 -22.93
CA GLN A 154 -1.32 -8.19 -23.93
C GLN A 154 -0.63 -8.01 -25.29
N ARG A 155 -0.48 -6.76 -25.76
CA ARG A 155 0.21 -6.44 -27.01
C ARG A 155 1.66 -6.94 -27.03
N ASP A 156 2.39 -6.77 -25.94
CA ASP A 156 3.80 -7.17 -25.85
C ASP A 156 3.97 -8.70 -25.91
N ARG A 157 3.08 -9.43 -25.22
CA ARG A 157 3.05 -10.91 -25.28
C ARG A 157 2.79 -11.40 -26.71
N GLU A 158 1.85 -10.77 -27.42
CA GLU A 158 1.53 -11.15 -28.79
C GLU A 158 2.65 -10.80 -29.78
N GLN A 159 3.37 -9.70 -29.56
CA GLN A 159 4.53 -9.34 -30.38
C GLN A 159 5.70 -10.29 -30.13
N HIS A 160 5.97 -10.63 -28.87
CA HIS A 160 7.01 -11.60 -28.51
C HIS A 160 6.74 -12.99 -29.12
N ASN A 161 5.49 -13.44 -29.10
CA ASN A 161 5.09 -14.73 -29.68
C ASN A 161 5.09 -14.74 -31.23
N ARG A 162 5.03 -13.58 -31.89
CA ARG A 162 5.12 -13.46 -33.35
C ARG A 162 6.55 -13.50 -33.89
N HIS A 163 7.54 -13.24 -33.03
CA HIS A 163 8.96 -13.19 -33.39
C HIS A 163 9.79 -14.34 -32.80
N SER A 164 9.15 -15.32 -32.14
CA SER A 164 9.75 -16.56 -31.63
C SER A 164 9.45 -17.72 -32.57
#